data_AF-A0A9R1P7R2-F1
#
_entry.id   AF-A0A9R1P7R2-F1
#
_cell.length_a   1.000
_cell.length_b   1.000
_cell.length_c   1.000
_cell.angle_alpha   90.00
_cell.angle_beta   90.00
_cell.angle_gamma   90.00
#
_symmetry.space_group_name_H-M   'P 1'
#
loop_
_entity.id
_entity.type
_entity.pdbx_description
1 polymer ?
#
loop_
_entity_poly.entity_id
_entity_poly.type
_entity_poly.pdbx_seq_one_letter_code
_entity_poly.pdbx_strand_id
1 'polypeptide(L)'
;MVTDIPDGGDVSRGTEVVAYEKPQPTAGIHRVAFVVFRQAARQAIYAPGWRSNFITRDLAECYGLGAPVAAAYFNCQREGSCGGRRYR
;
A
#
# COMPACT_ATOMS: atom_id res chain seq x y z
N MET A 1 -3.55 0.17 5.42
CA MET A 1 -2.28 0.06 6.17
C MET A 1 -2.55 -0.79 7.39
N VAL A 2 -1.80 -1.87 7.54
CA VAL A 2 -1.93 -2.81 8.64
C VAL A 2 -0.58 -2.87 9.36
N THR A 3 -0.60 -2.83 10.69
CA THR A 3 0.58 -2.84 11.55
C THR A 3 0.55 -4.06 12.48
N ASP A 4 1.62 -4.30 13.23
CA ASP A 4 1.70 -5.31 14.30
C ASP A 4 1.37 -6.75 13.89
N ILE A 5 1.57 -7.07 12.61
CA ILE A 5 1.41 -8.43 12.06
C ILE A 5 2.41 -9.36 12.76
N PRO A 6 1.95 -10.43 13.44
CA PRO A 6 2.87 -11.37 14.10
C PRO A 6 3.69 -12.14 13.07
N ASP A 7 4.91 -12.52 13.46
CA ASP A 7 5.77 -13.35 12.61
C ASP A 7 5.10 -14.69 12.26
N GLY A 8 5.25 -15.12 11.01
CA GLY A 8 4.53 -16.27 10.44
C GLY A 8 3.01 -16.12 10.36
N GLY A 9 2.46 -14.94 10.67
CA GLY A 9 1.04 -14.62 10.53
C GLY A 9 0.70 -14.00 9.17
N ASP A 10 -0.58 -13.66 9.03
CA ASP A 10 -1.09 -12.90 7.89
C ASP A 10 -1.69 -11.56 8.33
N VAL A 11 -2.07 -10.74 7.35
CA VAL A 11 -2.63 -9.40 7.57
C VAL A 11 -3.88 -9.37 8.44
N SER A 12 -4.64 -10.47 8.55
CA SER A 12 -5.84 -10.53 9.41
C SER A 12 -5.52 -10.54 10.90
N ARG A 13 -4.28 -10.89 11.26
CA ARG A 13 -3.80 -10.93 12.65
C ARG A 13 -3.11 -9.63 13.09
N GLY A 14 -2.97 -8.66 12.19
CA GLY A 14 -2.43 -7.34 12.50
C GLY A 14 -3.52 -6.35 12.92
N THR A 15 -3.09 -5.13 13.23
CA THR A 15 -3.96 -3.99 13.54
C THR A 15 -4.17 -3.17 12.27
N GLU A 16 -5.40 -3.09 11.77
CA GLU A 16 -5.74 -2.23 10.64
C GLU A 16 -5.86 -0.77 11.11
N VAL A 17 -4.88 0.06 10.76
CA VAL A 17 -4.87 1.51 11.08
C VAL A 17 -5.44 2.36 9.96
N VAL A 18 -5.42 1.85 8.72
CA VAL A 18 -6.07 2.48 7.57
C VAL A 18 -6.79 1.40 6.78
N ALA A 19 -8.10 1.51 6.66
CA ALA A 19 -8.94 0.55 5.95
C ALA A 19 -8.45 0.28 4.51
N TYR A 20 -8.51 -0.97 4.03
CA TYR A 20 -8.27 -1.24 2.61
C TYR A 20 -9.29 -0.51 1.73
N GLU A 21 -8.79 0.13 0.67
CA GLU A 21 -9.62 0.80 -0.34
C GLU A 21 -9.27 0.22 -1.71
N LYS A 22 -10.29 -0.28 -2.42
CA LYS A 22 -10.09 -0.92 -3.72
C LYS A 22 -9.56 0.10 -4.75
N PRO A 23 -8.51 -0.24 -5.54
CA PRO A 23 -8.02 0.65 -6.58
C PRO A 23 -9.09 0.96 -7.63
N GLN A 24 -9.31 2.26 -7.90
CA GLN A 24 -10.24 2.74 -8.93
C GLN A 24 -9.54 3.77 -9.82
N PRO A 25 -8.56 3.35 -10.64
CA PRO A 25 -7.85 4.24 -11.55
C PRO A 25 -8.82 4.87 -12.57
N THR A 26 -8.70 6.18 -12.79
CA THR A 26 -9.54 6.93 -13.73
C THR A 26 -8.91 7.11 -15.11
N ALA A 27 -7.58 7.14 -15.18
CA ALA A 27 -6.82 7.33 -16.40
C ALA A 27 -5.44 6.62 -16.33
N GLY A 28 -5.01 6.04 -17.45
CA GLY A 28 -3.72 5.37 -17.58
C GLY A 28 -3.63 4.03 -16.82
N ILE A 29 -2.41 3.50 -16.78
CA ILE A 29 -2.06 2.27 -16.07
C ILE A 29 -1.39 2.65 -14.75
N HIS A 30 -1.99 2.23 -13.64
CA HIS A 30 -1.52 2.51 -12.28
C HIS A 30 -0.78 1.32 -11.72
N ARG A 31 0.30 1.58 -10.99
CA ARG A 31 1.00 0.58 -10.18
C ARG A 31 0.42 0.60 -8.77
N VAL A 32 -0.16 -0.51 -8.34
CA VAL A 32 -0.62 -0.70 -6.97
C VAL A 32 0.40 -1.56 -6.25
N ALA A 33 1.12 -0.96 -5.30
CA ALA A 33 2.23 -1.60 -4.60
C ALA A 33 1.84 -2.00 -3.17
N PHE A 34 2.25 -3.20 -2.78
CA PHE A 34 2.27 -3.69 -1.41
C PHE A 34 3.72 -3.75 -0.95
N VAL A 35 4.00 -3.14 0.20
CA VAL A 35 5.34 -3.08 0.78
C VAL A 35 5.25 -3.51 2.23
N VAL A 36 6.16 -4.41 2.64
CA VAL A 36 6.23 -4.96 4.00
C VAL A 36 7.52 -4.49 4.67
N PHE A 37 7.40 -4.05 5.90
CA PHE A 37 8.51 -3.61 6.74
C PHE A 37 8.55 -4.42 8.03
N ARG A 38 9.74 -4.59 8.60
CA ARG A 38 9.91 -5.21 9.91
C ARG A 38 9.84 -4.15 11.00
N GLN A 39 8.90 -4.30 11.93
CA GLN A 39 8.80 -3.44 13.10
C GLN A 39 9.78 -3.87 14.19
N ALA A 40 10.44 -2.89 14.84
CA ALA A 40 11.24 -3.14 16.02
C ALA A 40 10.39 -3.31 17.30
N ALA A 41 9.24 -2.62 17.37
CA ALA A 41 8.30 -2.67 18.49
C ALA A 41 6.84 -2.68 18.01
N ARG A 42 5.95 -3.25 18.83
CA ARG A 42 4.50 -3.26 18.59
C ARG A 42 3.86 -1.93 19.01
N GLN A 43 2.71 -1.59 18.43
CA GLN A 43 1.89 -0.41 18.77
C GLN A 43 2.63 0.93 18.61
N ALA A 44 3.61 0.99 17.71
CA ALA A 44 4.46 2.16 17.53
C ALA A 44 4.06 3.05 16.34
N ILE A 45 3.14 2.59 15.48
CA ILE A 45 2.87 3.21 14.19
C ILE A 45 1.42 3.70 14.12
N TYR A 46 1.25 5.00 13.86
CA TYR A 46 -0.05 5.64 13.73
C TYR A 46 -0.47 5.79 12.27
N ALA A 47 -1.78 5.89 12.06
CA ALA A 47 -2.35 6.16 10.74
C ALA A 47 -1.94 7.56 10.24
N PRO A 48 -1.62 7.72 8.95
CA PRO A 48 -1.48 9.04 8.35
C PRO A 48 -2.81 9.78 8.37
N GLY A 49 -2.78 11.11 8.48
CA GLY A 49 -3.99 11.94 8.50
C GLY A 49 -4.76 11.95 7.16
N TRP A 50 -4.09 11.63 6.05
CA TRP A 50 -4.66 11.62 4.70
C TRP A 50 -3.99 10.57 3.83
N ARG A 51 -4.70 10.08 2.79
CA ARG A 51 -4.21 9.04 1.87
C ARG A 51 -3.42 9.59 0.68
N SER A 52 -3.78 10.79 0.21
CA SER A 52 -3.11 11.45 -0.90
C SER A 52 -1.69 11.86 -0.52
N ASN A 53 -0.77 11.99 -1.49
CA ASN A 53 0.60 12.43 -1.21
C ASN A 53 1.33 11.63 -0.11
N PHE A 54 0.92 10.37 0.12
CA PHE A 54 1.58 9.51 1.07
C PHE A 54 2.94 9.05 0.52
N ILE A 55 4.00 9.24 1.31
CA ILE A 55 5.37 8.87 0.94
C ILE A 55 5.81 7.71 1.83
N THR A 56 5.96 6.52 1.24
CA THR A 56 6.35 5.30 1.96
C THR A 56 7.74 5.39 2.58
N ARG A 57 8.67 6.16 1.98
CA ARG A 57 10.03 6.36 2.50
C ARG A 57 10.01 7.18 3.79
N ASP A 58 9.29 8.29 3.79
CA ASP A 58 9.13 9.13 4.98
C ASP A 58 8.51 8.35 6.14
N LEU A 59 7.53 7.48 5.88
CA LEU A 59 6.99 6.56 6.90
C LEU A 59 8.10 5.68 7.49
N ALA A 60 8.93 5.07 6.63
CA ALA A 60 9.99 4.18 7.07
C ALA A 60 11.06 4.91 7.91
N GLU A 61 11.38 6.15 7.56
CA GLU A 61 12.30 7.00 8.32
C GLU A 61 11.71 7.45 9.65
N CYS A 62 10.46 7.95 9.66
CA CYS A 62 9.78 8.42 10.87
C CYS A 62 9.64 7.34 11.94
N TYR A 63 9.40 6.08 11.53
CA TYR A 63 9.21 4.95 12.45
C TYR A 63 10.44 4.02 12.55
N GLY A 64 11.58 4.39 11.95
CA GLY A 64 12.81 3.60 12.02
C GLY A 64 12.68 2.19 11.46
N LEU A 65 11.87 1.99 10.43
CA LEU A 65 11.56 0.68 9.84
C LEU A 65 12.69 0.13 8.95
N GLY A 66 13.62 0.98 8.54
CA GLY A 66 14.72 0.61 7.64
C GLY A 66 14.25 0.24 6.23
N ALA A 67 14.96 -0.68 5.59
CA ALA A 67 14.63 -1.15 4.24
C ALA A 67 13.41 -2.10 4.25
N PRO A 68 12.59 -2.09 3.19
CA PRO A 68 11.48 -3.03 3.07
C PRO A 68 12.00 -4.47 2.98
N VAL A 69 11.35 -5.39 3.70
CA VAL A 69 11.69 -6.83 3.67
C VAL A 69 11.11 -7.54 2.46
N ALA A 70 9.98 -7.05 1.95
CA ALA A 70 9.35 -7.54 0.74
C ALA A 70 8.55 -6.42 0.07
N ALA A 71 8.46 -6.48 -1.26
CA ALA A 71 7.60 -5.60 -2.03
C ALA A 71 7.07 -6.34 -3.26
N ALA A 72 5.80 -6.11 -3.57
CA ALA A 72 5.16 -6.60 -4.78
C ALA A 72 4.26 -5.50 -5.34
N TYR A 73 4.06 -5.48 -6.65
CA TYR A 73 3.09 -4.58 -7.26
C TYR A 73 2.37 -5.27 -8.39
N PHE A 74 1.17 -4.79 -8.68
CA PHE A 74 0.43 -5.15 -9.88
C PHE A 74 0.02 -3.89 -10.63
N ASN A 75 -0.24 -4.04 -11.92
CA ASN A 75 -0.76 -2.97 -12.75
C ASN A 75 -2.29 -3.09 -12.81
N CYS A 76 -2.98 -1.96 -12.67
CA CYS A 76 -4.42 -1.87 -12.90
C CYS A 76 -4.76 -0.65 -13.75
N GLN A 77 -5.88 -0.72 -14.45
CA GLN A 77 -6.43 0.37 -15.24
C GLN A 77 -7.93 0.41 -15.03
N ARG A 78 -8.58 1.48 -15.50
CA ARG A 78 -10.04 1.63 -15.41
C ARG A 78 -10.74 0.42 -16.03
N GLU A 79 -11.77 -0.08 -15.37
CA GLU A 79 -12.65 -1.12 -15.90
C GLU A 79 -13.46 -0.54 -17.06
N GLY A 80 -13.43 -1.21 -18.21
CA GLY A 80 -13.83 -0.62 -19.50
C GLY A 80 -12.67 0.19 -20.09
N SER A 81 -12.19 -0.24 -21.26
CA SER A 81 -10.97 0.27 -21.90
C SER A 81 -10.85 1.80 -21.88
N CYS A 82 -9.71 2.32 -21.42
CA CYS A 82 -9.29 3.71 -21.71
C CYS A 82 -8.71 3.89 -23.13
N GLY A 83 -8.79 2.87 -24.00
CA GLY A 83 -8.15 2.83 -25.31
C GLY A 83 -9.08 3.17 -26.47
N GLY A 84 -8.88 4.36 -27.05
CA GLY A 84 -8.68 4.61 -28.49
C GLY A 84 -9.67 4.07 -29.53
N ARG A 85 -10.06 4.95 -30.48
CA ARG A 85 -10.91 4.68 -31.66
C ARG A 85 -10.70 3.27 -32.24
N ARG A 86 -11.80 2.53 -32.35
CA ARG A 86 -11.92 1.42 -33.30
C ARG A 86 -11.63 1.96 -34.70
N TYR A 87 -10.48 1.63 -35.29
CA TYR A 87 -10.36 1.71 -36.75
C TYR A 87 -11.27 0.61 -37.30
N ARG A 88 -12.34 1.03 -37.97
CA ARG A 88 -13.12 0.20 -38.89
C ARG A 88 -12.42 0.17 -40.23
#